data_AF-W0BGU5-F1
#
_entry.id   AF-W0BGU5-F1
#
_cell.length_a   1.000
_cell.length_b   1.000
_cell.length_c   1.000
_cell.angle_alpha   90.00
_cell.angle_beta   90.00
_cell.angle_gamma   90.00
#
_symmetry.space_group_name_H-M   'P 1'
#
loop_
_entity.id
_entity.type
_entity.pdbx_description
1 polymer ?
#
loop_
_entity_poly.entity_id
_entity_poly.type
_entity_poly.pdbx_seq_one_letter_code
_entity_poly.pdbx_strand_id
1 'polypeptide(L)'
;MGLILVFRINAGYDRWWEARKLWGSVVNSSRNLAIITANYVSSTEKQSIQHLMGYIAAIPYLMKNNLRMDESIKEVEHLIDPVTFQELPNIIHKPNFISNKVAGLLSLLVKEIKLMNFRS
;
A
#
# COMPACT_ATOMS: atom_id res chain seq x y z
N MET A 1 17.62 42.57 1.14
CA MET A 1 16.48 41.65 0.93
C MET A 1 16.79 40.41 0.05
N GLY A 2 18.04 40.16 -0.38
CA GLY A 2 18.37 38.97 -1.21
C GLY A 2 18.77 37.69 -0.44
N LEU A 3 19.40 37.83 0.73
CA LEU A 3 19.96 36.69 1.48
C LEU A 3 18.87 35.76 2.06
N ILE A 4 17.81 36.34 2.64
CA ILE A 4 16.69 35.59 3.24
C ILE A 4 15.93 34.77 2.18
N LEU A 5 15.88 35.26 0.94
CA LEU A 5 15.24 34.57 -0.17
C LEU A 5 16.01 33.30 -0.56
N VAL A 6 17.34 33.37 -0.64
CA VAL A 6 18.21 32.22 -0.95
C VAL A 6 18.04 31.10 0.10
N PHE A 7 18.03 31.44 1.40
CA PHE A 7 17.80 30.45 2.45
C PHE A 7 16.40 29.81 2.37
N ARG A 8 15.36 30.57 2.03
CA ARG A 8 14.00 30.04 1.86
C ARG A 8 13.86 29.11 0.65
N ILE A 9 14.55 29.42 -0.46
CA ILE A 9 14.54 28.57 -1.65
C ILE A 9 15.25 27.24 -1.38
N ASN A 10 16.42 27.28 -0.75
CA ASN A 10 17.18 26.06 -0.41
C ASN A 10 16.38 25.14 0.52
N ALA A 11 15.79 25.67 1.59
CA ALA A 11 14.95 24.88 2.50
C ALA A 11 13.70 24.30 1.81
N GLY A 12 13.11 25.03 0.85
CA GLY A 12 11.99 24.55 0.05
C GLY A 12 12.38 23.41 -0.89
N TYR A 13 13.54 23.52 -1.54
CA TYR A 13 14.09 22.49 -2.42
C TYR A 13 14.41 21.20 -1.65
N ASP A 14 15.07 21.31 -0.51
CA ASP A 14 15.40 20.16 0.34
C ASP A 14 14.13 19.42 0.78
N ARG A 15 13.10 20.16 1.23
CA ARG A 15 11.82 19.56 1.62
C ARG A 15 11.12 18.86 0.46
N TRP A 16 11.14 19.45 -0.74
CA TRP A 16 10.58 18.82 -1.94
C TRP A 16 11.33 17.53 -2.29
N TRP A 17 12.66 17.56 -2.22
CA TRP A 17 13.50 16.40 -2.49
C TRP A 17 13.28 15.28 -1.47
N GLU A 18 13.20 15.61 -0.18
CA GLU A 18 12.86 14.64 0.87
C GLU A 18 11.49 13.99 0.63
N ALA A 19 10.47 14.78 0.33
CA ALA A 19 9.13 14.26 0.02
C ALA A 19 9.15 13.31 -1.19
N ARG A 20 9.90 13.66 -2.25
CA ARG A 20 10.07 12.80 -3.44
C ARG A 20 10.74 11.47 -3.09
N LYS A 21 11.81 11.49 -2.28
CA LYS A 21 12.51 10.27 -1.84
C LYS A 21 11.57 9.37 -1.02
N LEU A 22 10.84 9.94 -0.06
CA LEU A 22 9.87 9.21 0.76
C LEU A 22 8.76 8.58 -0.10
N TRP A 23 8.20 9.33 -1.06
CA TRP A 23 7.18 8.81 -1.97
C TRP A 23 7.73 7.68 -2.86
N GLY A 24 8.95 7.82 -3.35
CA GLY A 24 9.65 6.77 -4.08
C GLY A 24 9.82 5.49 -3.27
N SER A 25 10.15 5.62 -1.98
CA SER A 25 10.23 4.49 -1.04
C SER A 25 8.91 3.75 -0.90
N VAL A 26 7.79 4.47 -0.74
CA VAL A 26 6.44 3.87 -0.61
C VAL A 26 6.07 3.04 -1.84
N VAL A 27 6.23 3.60 -3.04
CA VAL A 27 5.92 2.90 -4.29
C VAL A 27 6.83 1.69 -4.49
N ASN A 28 8.12 1.83 -4.17
CA ASN A 28 9.08 0.75 -4.30
C ASN A 28 8.80 -0.41 -3.33
N SER A 29 8.51 -0.11 -2.06
CA SER A 29 8.14 -1.12 -1.07
C SER A 29 6.85 -1.85 -1.45
N SER A 30 5.84 -1.13 -1.96
CA SER A 30 4.60 -1.74 -2.44
C SER A 30 4.87 -2.70 -3.61
N ARG A 31 5.72 -2.31 -4.57
CA ARG A 31 6.13 -3.18 -5.68
C ARG A 31 6.89 -4.41 -5.19
N ASN A 32 7.86 -4.22 -4.30
CA ASN A 32 8.65 -5.33 -3.76
C ASN A 32 7.76 -6.34 -3.04
N LEU A 33 6.79 -5.87 -2.25
CA LEU A 33 5.83 -6.73 -1.58
C LEU A 33 4.97 -7.52 -2.58
N ALA A 34 4.52 -6.89 -3.66
CA ALA A 34 3.78 -7.55 -4.73
C ALA A 34 4.62 -8.63 -5.43
N ILE A 35 5.90 -8.34 -5.73
CA ILE A 35 6.83 -9.31 -6.33
C ILE A 35 7.05 -10.50 -5.41
N ILE A 36 7.34 -10.26 -4.13
CA ILE A 36 7.54 -11.33 -3.14
C ILE A 36 6.27 -12.19 -3.05
N THR A 37 5.11 -11.55 -2.94
CA THR A 37 3.83 -12.26 -2.88
C THR A 37 3.62 -13.15 -4.11
N ALA A 38 3.82 -12.61 -5.31
CA ALA A 38 3.62 -13.34 -6.55
C ALA A 38 4.55 -14.56 -6.72
N ASN A 39 5.76 -14.53 -6.15
CA ASN A 39 6.74 -15.61 -6.31
C ASN A 39 6.74 -16.62 -5.16
N TYR A 40 6.48 -16.17 -3.92
CA TYR A 40 6.60 -17.02 -2.73
C TYR A 40 5.27 -17.53 -2.19
N VAL A 41 4.16 -16.92 -2.58
CA VAL A 41 2.83 -17.34 -2.14
C VAL A 41 2.19 -18.21 -3.22
N SER A 42 2.59 -19.48 -3.26
CA SER A 42 1.93 -20.50 -4.09
C SER A 42 0.71 -21.04 -3.36
N SER A 43 -0.41 -20.33 -3.44
CA SER A 43 -1.72 -20.84 -2.99
C SER A 43 -2.48 -21.46 -4.16
N THR A 44 -3.24 -22.52 -3.89
CA THR A 44 -4.20 -23.11 -4.84
C THR A 44 -5.33 -22.10 -5.15
N GLU A 45 -5.57 -21.14 -4.27
CA GLU A 45 -6.59 -20.10 -4.42
C GLU A 45 -6.03 -18.87 -5.14
N LYS A 46 -6.13 -18.88 -6.48
CA LYS A 46 -5.77 -17.72 -7.32
C LYS A 46 -6.47 -16.43 -6.91
N GLN A 47 -7.71 -16.52 -6.41
CA GLN A 47 -8.50 -15.37 -5.99
C GLN A 47 -7.90 -14.67 -4.76
N SER A 48 -7.41 -15.42 -3.78
CA SER A 48 -6.79 -14.88 -2.57
C SER A 48 -5.50 -14.12 -2.89
N ILE A 49 -4.70 -14.61 -3.84
CA ILE A 49 -3.52 -13.89 -4.36
C ILE A 49 -3.93 -12.61 -5.10
N GLN A 50 -4.98 -12.67 -5.93
CA GLN A 50 -5.48 -11.48 -6.64
C GLN A 50 -5.96 -10.39 -5.67
N HIS A 51 -6.70 -10.76 -4.63
CA HIS A 51 -7.12 -9.81 -3.59
C HIS A 51 -5.91 -9.21 -2.87
N LEU A 52 -4.90 -10.02 -2.52
CA LEU A 52 -3.68 -9.53 -1.88
C LEU A 52 -2.95 -8.50 -2.76
N MET A 53 -2.79 -8.82 -4.04
CA MET A 53 -2.14 -7.93 -5.02
C MET A 53 -2.93 -6.63 -5.20
N GLY A 54 -4.26 -6.72 -5.24
CA GLY A 54 -5.16 -5.59 -5.29
C GLY A 54 -5.02 -4.65 -4.08
N TYR A 55 -4.98 -5.20 -2.87
CA TYR A 55 -4.73 -4.43 -1.65
C TYR A 55 -3.36 -3.76 -1.65
N ILE A 56 -2.30 -4.47 -2.06
CA ILE A 56 -0.95 -3.89 -2.16
C ILE A 56 -0.95 -2.71 -3.15
N ALA A 57 -1.63 -2.85 -4.29
CA ALA A 57 -1.77 -1.79 -5.27
C ALA A 57 -2.59 -0.60 -4.77
N ALA A 58 -3.54 -0.81 -3.87
CA ALA A 58 -4.38 0.24 -3.30
C ALA A 58 -3.63 1.15 -2.29
N ILE A 59 -2.57 0.66 -1.63
CA ILE A 59 -1.83 1.41 -0.59
C ILE A 59 -1.31 2.76 -1.10
N PRO A 60 -0.57 2.85 -2.23
CA PRO A 60 -0.12 4.13 -2.76
C PRO A 60 -1.26 5.11 -3.06
N TYR A 61 -2.38 4.65 -3.61
CA TYR A 61 -3.53 5.53 -3.90
C TYR A 61 -4.11 6.12 -2.62
N LEU A 62 -4.39 5.28 -1.62
CA LEU A 62 -4.95 5.74 -0.35
C LEU A 62 -3.97 6.64 0.40
N MET A 63 -2.67 6.36 0.34
CA MET A 63 -1.65 7.18 0.98
C MET A 63 -1.52 8.55 0.30
N LYS A 64 -1.59 8.61 -1.03
CA LYS A 64 -1.65 9.87 -1.81
C LYS A 64 -2.85 10.70 -1.37
N ASN A 65 -4.02 10.08 -1.28
CA ASN A 65 -5.27 10.78 -0.93
C ASN A 65 -5.22 11.28 0.52
N ASN A 66 -4.74 10.44 1.45
CA ASN A 66 -4.55 10.82 2.85
C ASN A 66 -3.57 12.00 3.03
N LEU A 67 -2.47 12.04 2.27
CA LEU A 67 -1.52 13.16 2.29
C LEU A 67 -2.07 14.46 1.68
N ARG A 68 -3.08 14.35 0.81
CA ARG A 68 -3.77 15.48 0.18
C ARG A 68 -5.03 15.92 0.92
N MET A 69 -5.38 15.25 2.01
CA MET A 69 -6.68 15.42 2.69
C MET A 69 -7.86 15.19 1.73
N ASP A 70 -7.69 14.26 0.79
CA ASP A 70 -8.72 13.82 -0.15
C ASP A 70 -9.36 12.54 0.41
N GLU A 71 -10.68 12.55 0.58
CA GLU A 71 -11.44 11.40 1.08
C GLU A 71 -11.87 10.43 -0.03
N SER A 72 -11.57 10.75 -1.29
CA SER A 72 -11.91 9.92 -2.43
C SER A 72 -11.30 8.51 -2.33
N ILE A 73 -12.14 7.50 -2.51
CA ILE A 73 -11.75 6.09 -2.58
C ILE A 73 -12.01 5.46 -3.96
N LYS A 74 -12.61 6.20 -4.90
CA LYS A 74 -13.06 5.66 -6.20
C LYS A 74 -11.94 5.01 -7.00
N GLU A 75 -10.72 5.54 -6.90
CA GLU A 75 -9.55 5.01 -7.60
C GLU A 75 -9.19 3.57 -7.18
N VAL A 76 -9.59 3.13 -5.99
CA VAL A 76 -9.28 1.78 -5.49
C VAL A 76 -10.44 0.79 -5.61
N GLU A 77 -11.61 1.21 -6.11
CA GLU A 77 -12.81 0.37 -6.21
C GLU A 77 -12.57 -0.90 -7.03
N HIS A 78 -11.84 -0.78 -8.13
CA HIS A 78 -11.50 -1.90 -9.00
C HIS A 78 -10.34 -2.78 -8.48
N LEU A 79 -9.66 -2.33 -7.42
CA LEU A 79 -8.49 -3.02 -6.86
C LEU A 79 -8.85 -3.88 -5.65
N ILE A 80 -9.95 -3.59 -4.97
CA ILE A 80 -10.30 -4.24 -3.71
C ILE A 80 -11.69 -4.87 -3.79
N ASP A 81 -11.95 -5.85 -2.94
CA ASP A 81 -13.26 -6.48 -2.91
C ASP A 81 -14.36 -5.50 -2.45
N PRO A 82 -15.62 -5.72 -2.89
CA PRO A 82 -16.72 -4.82 -2.56
C PRO A 82 -16.97 -4.64 -1.05
N VAL A 83 -16.70 -5.68 -0.25
CA VAL A 83 -16.92 -5.64 1.20
C VAL A 83 -15.93 -4.66 1.84
N THR A 84 -14.64 -4.82 1.54
CA THR A 84 -13.60 -3.90 2.02
C THR A 84 -13.80 -2.48 1.49
N PHE A 85 -14.28 -2.32 0.25
CA PHE A 85 -14.58 -1.00 -0.31
C PHE A 85 -15.67 -0.26 0.47
N GLN A 86 -16.73 -0.97 0.90
CA GLN A 86 -17.79 -0.40 1.71
C GLN A 86 -17.36 -0.04 3.14
N GLU A 87 -16.32 -0.69 3.67
CA GLU A 87 -15.75 -0.37 4.99
C GLU A 87 -14.94 0.93 4.97
N LEU A 88 -14.24 1.23 3.86
CA LEU A 88 -13.27 2.33 3.76
C LEU A 88 -13.78 3.73 4.15
N PRO A 89 -15.01 4.17 3.79
CA PRO A 89 -15.51 5.50 4.16
C PRO A 89 -15.50 5.75 5.67
N ASN A 90 -15.77 4.71 6.47
CA ASN A 90 -15.86 4.81 7.93
C ASN A 90 -14.49 4.74 8.64
N ILE A 91 -13.41 4.56 7.87
CA ILE A 91 -12.06 4.44 8.41
C ILE A 91 -11.34 5.80 8.35
N ILE A 92 -10.80 6.20 9.50
CA ILE A 92 -9.98 7.42 9.64
C ILE A 92 -8.65 7.25 8.89
N HIS A 93 -7.89 6.20 9.19
CA HIS A 93 -6.59 5.92 8.56
C HIS A 93 -6.67 4.78 7.53
N LYS A 94 -7.23 5.10 6.35
CA LYS A 94 -7.44 4.17 5.23
C LYS A 94 -6.17 3.40 4.80
N PRO A 95 -4.97 4.03 4.66
CA PRO A 95 -3.77 3.29 4.25
C PRO A 95 -3.35 2.23 5.28
N ASN A 96 -3.42 2.57 6.57
CA ASN A 96 -3.06 1.63 7.63
C ASN A 96 -4.04 0.46 7.70
N PHE A 97 -5.32 0.71 7.50
CA PHE A 97 -6.34 -0.32 7.46
C PHE A 97 -6.09 -1.35 6.34
N ILE A 98 -5.79 -0.89 5.11
CA ILE A 98 -5.44 -1.80 4.01
C ILE A 98 -4.14 -2.55 4.30
N SER A 99 -3.11 -1.90 4.84
CA SER A 99 -1.88 -2.59 5.25
C SER A 99 -2.13 -3.71 6.26
N ASN A 100 -3.08 -3.52 7.19
CA ASN A 100 -3.48 -4.58 8.13
C ASN A 100 -4.20 -5.74 7.43
N LYS A 101 -5.09 -5.47 6.46
CA LYS A 101 -5.74 -6.53 5.66
C LYS A 101 -4.72 -7.32 4.84
N VAL A 102 -3.73 -6.65 4.23
CA VAL A 102 -2.58 -7.28 3.54
C VAL A 102 -1.84 -8.22 4.49
N ALA A 103 -1.46 -7.74 5.67
CA ALA A 103 -0.73 -8.55 6.65
C ALA A 103 -1.55 -9.77 7.12
N GLY A 104 -2.84 -9.57 7.40
CA GLY A 104 -3.76 -10.64 7.80
C GLY A 104 -3.86 -11.73 6.75
N LEU A 105 -4.15 -11.34 5.50
CA LEU A 105 -4.32 -12.28 4.39
C LEU A 105 -3.00 -12.98 4.03
N LEU A 106 -1.88 -12.27 4.03
CA LEU A 106 -0.55 -12.87 3.85
C LEU A 106 -0.25 -13.92 4.94
N SER A 107 -0.60 -13.64 6.21
CA SER A 107 -0.37 -14.58 7.31
C SER A 107 -1.18 -15.87 7.17
N LEU A 108 -2.40 -15.79 6.63
CA LEU A 108 -3.25 -16.94 6.36
C LEU A 108 -2.62 -17.81 5.26
N LEU A 109 -2.26 -17.21 4.13
CA LEU A 109 -1.66 -17.93 3.01
C LEU A 109 -0.33 -18.59 3.37
N VAL A 110 0.52 -17.92 4.16
CA VAL A 110 1.79 -18.50 4.63
C VAL A 110 1.55 -19.70 5.57
N LYS A 111 0.52 -19.66 6.42
CA LYS A 111 0.16 -20.80 7.27
C LYS A 111 -0.29 -22.00 6.43
N GLU A 112 -1.09 -21.78 5.40
CA GLU A 112 -1.53 -22.85 4.49
C GLU A 112 -0.36 -23.53 3.78
N ILE A 113 0.57 -22.74 3.23
CA ILE A 113 1.77 -23.27 2.57
C ILE A 113 2.60 -24.14 3.53
N LYS A 114 2.79 -23.67 4.77
CA LYS A 114 3.48 -24.47 5.80
C LYS A 114 2.75 -25.78 6.06
N LEU A 115 1.43 -25.75 6.24
CA LEU A 115 0.63 -26.96 6.48
C LEU A 115 0.71 -27.95 5.31
N MET A 116 0.75 -27.47 4.06
CA MET A 116 0.94 -28.32 2.88
C MET A 116 2.31 -28.99 2.87
N ASN A 117 3.37 -28.26 3.23
CA ASN A 117 4.73 -28.80 3.28
C ASN A 117 4.95 -29.85 4.39
N PHE A 118 4.16 -29.84 5.46
CA PHE A 118 4.22 -30.87 6.52
C PHE A 118 3.43 -32.14 6.20
N ARG A 119 2.57 -32.12 5.18
CA ARG A 119 1.76 -33.28 4.75
C ARG A 119 2.40 -34.07 3.60
N SER A 120 3.53 -33.60 3.09
CA SER A 120 4.39 -34.23 2.08
C SER A 120 5.55 -34.95 2.75
#